data_AF-A0A1N6M8G9-F1
#
_entry.id   AF-A0A1N6M8G9-F1
#
_cell.length_a   1.000
_cell.length_b   1.000
_cell.length_c   1.000
_cell.angle_alpha   90.00
_cell.angle_beta   90.00
_cell.angle_gamma   90.00
#
_symmetry.space_group_name_H-M   'P 1'
#
loop_
_entity.id
_entity.type
_entity.pdbx_description
1 polymer ?
#
loop_
_entity_poly.entity_id
_entity_poly.type
_entity_poly.pdbx_seq_one_letter_code
_entity_poly.pdbx_strand_id
1 'polypeptide(L)'
;MSSLNCMKYYLSSRKFFLFIRNRIIFLYHAMDPDYNKLKDIFDSGELVVIPAGFRCYTKMRIFKELGLKQASLPFDSGFFSSYAVAEVLKSRKVFLNYPEEYDETHCVCIKDGNYQDEKFGRGIKFQTSSYTEINELVKDRNQDDIECYLDTTYGFYTLDKKHKFVLAHYNWHPFASQDKSQGIYDISLNLKSINRTINNRIERMFDMCNKARYVVFTIDKLQNCHHMTIDNEVFDLNDLEPIINAAQDSFGSKCFVVHFSEINSPSKLLKLIHNQT
;
A
#
# COMPACT_ATOMS: atom_id res chain seq x y z
N MET A 1 -9.38 15.80 37.24
CA MET A 1 -8.62 15.57 35.99
C MET A 1 -7.65 14.43 36.24
N SER A 2 -7.82 13.29 35.57
CA SER A 2 -7.07 12.07 35.87
C SER A 2 -5.58 12.21 35.51
N SER A 3 -4.72 11.53 36.27
CA SER A 3 -3.27 11.40 36.05
C SER A 3 -2.89 11.02 34.61
N LEU A 4 -3.80 10.36 33.89
CA LEU A 4 -3.69 10.04 32.46
C LEU A 4 -3.55 11.28 31.55
N ASN A 5 -4.24 12.38 31.87
CA ASN A 5 -4.21 13.59 31.04
C ASN A 5 -2.91 14.39 31.27
N CYS A 6 -2.37 14.39 32.49
CA CYS A 6 -1.04 14.95 32.77
C CYS A 6 0.06 14.15 32.08
N MET A 7 -0.07 12.81 32.04
CA MET A 7 0.90 11.96 31.35
C MET A 7 0.87 12.19 29.83
N LYS A 8 -0.31 12.34 29.22
CA LYS A 8 -0.45 12.71 27.80
C LYS A 8 0.22 14.05 27.45
N TYR A 9 0.12 15.04 28.34
CA TYR A 9 0.69 16.37 28.13
C TYR A 9 2.22 16.40 28.33
N TYR A 10 2.72 15.68 29.34
CA TYR A 10 4.16 15.63 29.63
C TYR A 10 4.94 14.87 28.54
N LEU A 11 4.30 13.86 27.96
CA LEU A 11 4.88 12.98 26.96
C LEU A 11 5.12 13.70 25.61
N SER A 12 4.31 14.67 25.19
CA SER A 12 4.38 15.29 23.85
C SER A 12 5.66 16.09 23.50
N SER A 13 6.67 16.17 24.37
CA SER A 13 7.74 17.17 24.30
C SER A 13 9.17 16.72 23.92
N ARG A 14 9.49 15.42 23.68
CA ARG A 14 10.90 15.00 23.35
C ARG A 14 11.06 13.80 22.39
N LYS A 15 12.12 13.81 21.56
CA LYS A 15 12.55 12.78 20.58
C LYS A 15 12.71 11.33 21.10
N PHE A 16 12.74 11.11 22.42
CA PHE A 16 12.63 9.79 23.07
C PHE A 16 11.25 9.12 22.85
N PHE A 17 10.36 9.81 22.13
CA PHE A 17 8.95 9.50 21.95
C PHE A 17 8.65 8.21 21.20
N LEU A 18 9.40 7.86 20.16
CA LEU A 18 8.96 6.77 19.27
C LEU A 18 8.96 5.41 20.00
N PHE A 19 10.02 5.15 20.78
CA PHE A 19 10.17 3.92 21.56
C PHE A 19 9.14 3.83 22.70
N ILE A 20 8.99 4.91 23.48
CA ILE A 20 8.02 4.96 24.58
C ILE A 20 6.59 4.90 24.05
N ARG A 21 6.27 5.61 22.96
CA ARG A 21 4.95 5.59 22.31
C ARG A 21 4.59 4.20 21.81
N ASN A 22 5.51 3.50 21.13
CA ASN A 22 5.26 2.13 20.68
C ASN A 22 5.06 1.18 21.87
N ARG A 23 5.80 1.37 22.97
CA ARG A 23 5.65 0.57 24.19
C ARG A 23 4.35 0.86 24.94
N ILE A 24 3.91 2.11 24.98
CA ILE A 24 2.61 2.51 25.54
C ILE A 24 1.45 1.96 24.70
N ILE A 25 1.53 2.06 23.37
CA ILE A 25 0.54 1.46 22.46
C ILE A 25 0.46 -0.06 22.71
N PHE A 26 1.60 -0.73 22.83
CA PHE A 26 1.65 -2.16 23.16
C PHE A 26 1.00 -2.47 24.51
N LEU A 27 1.27 -1.68 25.55
CA LEU A 27 0.65 -1.86 26.88
C LEU A 27 -0.86 -1.63 26.86
N TYR A 28 -1.35 -0.63 26.10
CA TYR A 28 -2.79 -0.41 25.91
C TYR A 28 -3.46 -1.59 25.20
N HIS A 29 -2.83 -2.11 24.15
CA HIS A 29 -3.32 -3.30 23.43
C HIS A 29 -3.31 -4.54 24.33
N ALA A 30 -2.28 -4.76 25.14
CA ALA A 30 -2.19 -5.91 26.04
C ALA A 30 -3.29 -5.93 27.12
N MET A 31 -3.88 -4.77 27.45
CA MET A 31 -4.99 -4.66 28.40
C MET A 31 -6.38 -4.82 27.76
N ASP A 32 -6.47 -4.88 26.42
CA ASP A 32 -7.71 -5.08 25.69
C ASP A 32 -7.94 -6.59 25.44
N PRO A 33 -8.97 -7.23 26.04
CA PRO A 33 -9.27 -8.64 25.81
C PRO A 33 -9.55 -8.95 24.33
N ASP A 34 -10.17 -8.02 23.60
CA ASP A 34 -10.46 -8.19 22.17
C ASP A 34 -9.18 -8.14 21.35
N TYR A 35 -8.17 -7.38 21.77
CA TYR A 35 -6.85 -7.39 21.13
C TYR A 35 -6.19 -8.77 21.25
N ASN A 36 -6.16 -9.35 22.45
CA ASN A 36 -5.53 -10.65 22.67
C ASN A 36 -6.22 -11.74 21.84
N LYS A 37 -7.57 -11.75 21.84
CA LYS A 37 -8.35 -12.69 21.02
C LYS A 37 -8.08 -12.48 19.52
N LEU A 38 -8.07 -11.24 19.04
CA LEU A 38 -7.74 -10.94 17.64
C LEU A 38 -6.33 -11.40 17.28
N LYS A 39 -5.37 -11.16 18.18
CA LYS A 39 -3.98 -11.52 18.00
C LYS A 39 -3.81 -13.04 17.90
N ASP A 40 -4.49 -13.82 18.73
CA ASP A 40 -4.43 -15.28 18.69
C ASP A 40 -4.98 -15.83 17.36
N ILE A 41 -6.10 -15.28 16.86
CA ILE A 41 -6.68 -15.66 15.55
C ILE A 41 -5.75 -15.25 14.40
N PHE A 42 -5.11 -14.09 14.50
CA PHE A 42 -4.17 -13.61 13.49
C PHE A 42 -2.87 -14.44 13.48
N ASP A 43 -2.27 -14.69 14.64
CA ASP A 43 -0.99 -15.40 14.77
C ASP A 43 -1.12 -16.89 14.43
N SER A 44 -2.29 -17.49 14.64
CA SER A 44 -2.59 -18.87 14.18
C SER A 44 -2.78 -18.99 12.67
N GLY A 45 -2.91 -17.87 11.96
CA GLY A 45 -3.16 -17.83 10.52
C GLY A 45 -4.63 -18.04 10.13
N GLU A 46 -5.56 -18.09 11.09
CA GLU A 46 -6.99 -18.17 10.80
C GLU A 46 -7.54 -16.88 10.17
N LEU A 47 -6.95 -15.73 10.50
CA LEU A 47 -7.30 -14.42 9.91
C LEU A 47 -6.13 -13.85 9.13
N VAL A 48 -6.41 -13.41 7.89
CA VAL A 48 -5.49 -12.62 7.08
C VAL A 48 -6.12 -11.27 6.76
N VAL A 49 -5.37 -10.19 6.95
CA VAL A 49 -5.84 -8.81 6.67
C VAL A 49 -4.98 -8.21 5.57
N ILE A 50 -5.46 -8.16 4.33
CA ILE A 50 -4.70 -7.62 3.20
C ILE A 50 -4.89 -6.10 3.11
N PRO A 51 -3.83 -5.28 3.33
CA PRO A 51 -3.88 -3.87 2.99
C PRO A 51 -3.95 -3.73 1.48
N ALA A 52 -4.98 -3.04 1.00
CA ALA A 52 -5.14 -2.60 -0.38
C ALA A 52 -5.19 -1.06 -0.42
N GLY A 53 -5.03 -0.49 -1.61
CA GLY A 53 -5.09 0.95 -1.81
C GLY A 53 -3.72 1.63 -1.92
N PHE A 54 -3.62 2.86 -1.40
CA PHE A 54 -2.47 3.73 -1.61
C PHE A 54 -1.39 3.57 -0.55
N ARG A 55 -0.20 3.21 -1.03
CA ARG A 55 1.09 3.18 -0.32
C ARG A 55 1.03 2.34 0.95
N CYS A 56 2.14 2.35 1.70
CA CYS A 56 2.25 1.71 3.01
C CYS A 56 1.31 2.30 4.09
N TYR A 57 0.43 3.26 3.76
CA TYR A 57 -0.42 3.95 4.72
C TYR A 57 -1.42 3.00 5.39
N THR A 58 -2.19 2.23 4.61
CA THR A 58 -3.17 1.26 5.13
C THR A 58 -2.50 0.26 6.07
N LYS A 59 -1.33 -0.27 5.68
CA LYS A 59 -0.53 -1.17 6.53
C LYS A 59 -0.10 -0.51 7.85
N MET A 60 0.37 0.73 7.80
CA MET A 60 0.76 1.46 9.00
C MET A 60 -0.42 1.69 9.94
N ARG A 61 -1.63 1.89 9.40
CA ARG A 61 -2.86 2.10 10.16
C ARG A 61 -3.31 0.81 10.83
N ILE A 62 -3.30 -0.33 10.11
CA ILE A 62 -3.51 -1.66 10.68
C ILE A 62 -2.55 -1.91 11.86
N PHE A 63 -1.25 -1.66 11.69
CA PHE A 63 -0.30 -1.87 12.78
C PHE A 63 -0.56 -0.96 13.98
N LYS A 64 -0.87 0.32 13.76
CA LYS A 64 -1.08 1.29 14.85
C LYS A 64 -2.36 1.01 15.65
N GLU A 65 -3.46 0.72 14.96
CA GLU A 65 -4.79 0.64 15.59
C GLU A 65 -5.20 -0.78 15.95
N LEU A 66 -4.72 -1.78 15.22
CA LEU A 66 -5.01 -3.19 15.49
C LEU A 66 -3.83 -3.95 16.09
N GLY A 67 -2.64 -3.35 16.13
CA GLY A 67 -1.42 -3.99 16.63
C GLY A 67 -0.99 -5.22 15.81
N LEU A 68 -1.54 -5.40 14.61
CA LEU A 68 -1.23 -6.53 13.73
C LEU A 68 -0.01 -6.22 12.87
N LYS A 69 1.10 -6.92 13.13
CA LYS A 69 2.33 -6.79 12.35
C LYS A 69 2.34 -7.81 11.23
N GLN A 70 2.24 -7.32 10.00
CA GLN A 70 2.22 -8.18 8.82
C GLN A 70 3.53 -8.12 8.06
N ALA A 71 3.87 -9.22 7.40
CA ALA A 71 4.94 -9.24 6.43
C ALA A 71 4.62 -8.32 5.24
N SER A 72 5.61 -8.00 4.40
CA SER A 72 5.37 -7.15 3.23
C SER A 72 4.48 -7.84 2.20
N LEU A 73 3.38 -7.22 1.81
CA LEU A 73 2.38 -7.71 0.87
C LEU A 73 2.49 -6.96 -0.47
N PRO A 74 1.86 -7.45 -1.56
CA PRO A 74 2.11 -6.91 -2.90
C PRO A 74 1.67 -5.45 -3.06
N PHE A 75 0.64 -5.02 -2.34
CA PHE A 75 0.07 -3.68 -2.45
C PHE A 75 0.70 -2.64 -1.50
N ASP A 76 1.75 -3.02 -0.76
CA ASP A 76 2.38 -2.15 0.26
C ASP A 76 3.20 -1.00 -0.33
N SER A 77 3.50 -1.02 -1.62
CA SER A 77 4.64 -0.29 -2.19
C SER A 77 4.29 0.48 -3.47
N GLY A 78 3.05 0.96 -3.56
CA GLY A 78 2.60 1.69 -4.73
C GLY A 78 1.20 2.27 -4.57
N PHE A 79 0.65 2.72 -5.67
CA PHE A 79 -0.68 3.25 -5.84
C PHE A 79 -1.50 2.20 -6.57
N PHE A 80 -2.37 1.51 -5.83
CA PHE A 80 -3.23 0.46 -6.35
C PHE A 80 -4.68 0.91 -6.18
N SER A 81 -5.35 1.26 -7.29
CA SER A 81 -6.81 1.40 -7.28
C SER A 81 -7.48 0.05 -7.04
N SER A 82 -8.76 0.04 -6.68
CA SER A 82 -9.55 -1.19 -6.57
C SER A 82 -9.49 -2.02 -7.86
N TYR A 83 -9.52 -1.36 -9.01
CA TYR A 83 -9.32 -1.98 -10.32
C TYR A 83 -7.97 -2.70 -10.39
N ALA A 84 -6.87 -2.03 -10.05
CA ALA A 84 -5.54 -2.63 -10.15
C ALA A 84 -5.36 -3.82 -9.19
N VAL A 85 -5.93 -3.75 -7.99
CA VAL A 85 -5.95 -4.90 -7.05
C VAL A 85 -6.73 -6.06 -7.66
N ALA A 86 -7.90 -5.80 -8.23
CA ALA A 86 -8.72 -6.81 -8.90
C ALA A 86 -7.98 -7.48 -10.06
N GLU A 87 -7.28 -6.70 -10.89
CA GLU A 87 -6.48 -7.25 -12.00
C GLU A 87 -5.34 -8.15 -11.51
N VAL A 88 -4.65 -7.77 -10.43
CA VAL A 88 -3.62 -8.63 -9.81
C VAL A 88 -4.21 -9.91 -9.22
N LEU A 89 -5.41 -9.86 -8.63
CA LEU A 89 -6.08 -11.06 -8.11
C LEU A 89 -6.46 -12.03 -9.25
N LYS A 90 -6.97 -11.51 -10.36
CA LYS A 90 -7.31 -12.31 -11.55
C LYS A 90 -6.07 -12.91 -12.21
N SER A 91 -5.02 -12.11 -12.40
CA SER A 91 -3.82 -12.54 -13.11
C SER A 91 -2.91 -13.43 -12.27
N ARG A 92 -2.93 -13.24 -10.94
CA ARG A 92 -2.06 -13.88 -9.94
C ARG A 92 -0.57 -13.62 -10.14
N LYS A 93 -0.20 -12.73 -11.05
CA LYS A 93 1.19 -12.38 -11.37
C LYS A 93 1.27 -11.04 -12.10
N VAL A 94 2.39 -10.37 -11.92
CA VAL A 94 2.73 -9.16 -12.68
C VAL A 94 3.94 -9.42 -13.55
N PHE A 95 4.09 -8.62 -14.61
CA PHE A 95 5.23 -8.68 -15.51
C PHE A 95 5.76 -7.26 -15.71
N LEU A 96 6.85 -6.94 -15.04
CA LEU A 96 7.59 -5.69 -15.21
C LEU A 96 8.83 -5.97 -16.07
N ASN A 97 8.62 -6.57 -17.25
CA ASN A 97 9.72 -6.91 -18.12
C ASN A 97 10.19 -5.66 -18.86
N TYR A 98 11.50 -5.57 -19.05
CA TYR A 98 12.09 -4.76 -20.11
C TYR A 98 12.03 -5.62 -21.37
N PRO A 99 11.33 -5.22 -22.45
CA PRO A 99 11.20 -6.09 -23.60
C PRO A 99 12.56 -6.22 -24.28
N GLU A 100 13.06 -7.45 -24.40
CA GLU A 100 13.94 -7.78 -25.52
C GLU A 100 13.11 -7.82 -26.82
N GLU A 101 11.79 -8.05 -26.74
CA GLU A 101 10.88 -8.05 -27.90
C GLU A 101 9.46 -7.50 -27.56
N TYR A 102 9.15 -6.38 -28.22
CA TYR A 102 7.84 -5.88 -28.69
C TYR A 102 6.68 -5.43 -27.79
N ASP A 103 6.72 -5.53 -26.46
CA ASP A 103 5.74 -4.76 -25.66
C ASP A 103 6.31 -4.33 -24.31
N GLU A 104 6.53 -3.02 -24.17
CA GLU A 104 6.93 -2.43 -22.89
C GLU A 104 5.79 -2.60 -21.90
N THR A 105 5.89 -3.58 -21.01
CA THR A 105 4.86 -3.83 -19.98
C THR A 105 4.86 -2.79 -18.87
N HIS A 106 5.85 -1.89 -18.87
CA HIS A 106 6.00 -0.83 -17.88
C HIS A 106 6.47 0.48 -18.53
N CYS A 107 6.32 1.58 -17.81
CA CYS A 107 7.02 2.85 -18.08
C CYS A 107 7.17 3.63 -16.77
N VAL A 108 7.72 4.84 -16.83
CA VAL A 108 7.74 5.77 -15.69
C VAL A 108 6.71 6.86 -15.86
N CYS A 109 6.33 7.48 -14.74
CA CYS A 109 5.34 8.55 -14.73
C CYS A 109 5.85 9.80 -14.02
N ILE A 110 5.32 10.94 -14.44
CA ILE A 110 5.31 12.19 -13.69
C ILE A 110 4.00 12.24 -12.90
N LYS A 111 4.10 12.54 -11.60
CA LYS A 111 2.99 12.58 -10.66
C LYS A 111 2.58 14.03 -10.37
N ASP A 112 1.30 14.33 -10.56
CA ASP A 112 0.64 15.50 -9.98
C ASP A 112 -0.21 15.06 -8.77
N GLY A 113 0.28 15.38 -7.57
CA GLY A 113 -0.36 15.02 -6.30
C GLY A 113 -1.50 15.93 -5.85
N ASN A 114 -1.71 17.06 -6.53
CA ASN A 114 -2.79 18.01 -6.20
C ASN A 114 -3.76 18.20 -7.38
N TYR A 115 -3.82 17.20 -8.26
CA TYR A 115 -4.70 17.22 -9.41
C TYR A 115 -6.16 17.43 -9.01
N GLN A 116 -6.78 18.43 -9.62
CA GLN A 116 -8.18 18.77 -9.45
C GLN A 116 -8.91 18.46 -10.75
N ASP A 117 -9.75 17.42 -10.71
CA ASP A 117 -10.62 17.05 -11.81
C ASP A 117 -11.97 17.77 -11.69
N GLU A 118 -12.49 18.27 -12.81
CA GLU A 118 -13.76 18.99 -12.85
C GLU A 118 -14.95 18.12 -12.44
N LYS A 119 -14.89 16.81 -12.75
CA LYS A 119 -15.97 15.86 -12.49
C LYS A 119 -15.74 15.05 -11.22
N PHE A 120 -14.50 14.62 -10.98
CA PHE A 120 -14.18 13.66 -9.91
C PHE A 120 -13.55 14.32 -8.67
N GLY A 121 -13.40 15.64 -8.66
CA GLY A 121 -12.91 16.39 -7.51
C GLY A 121 -11.39 16.26 -7.33
N ARG A 122 -10.92 16.17 -6.09
CA ARG A 122 -9.47 16.04 -5.80
C ARG A 122 -8.99 14.62 -6.05
N GLY A 123 -7.86 14.47 -6.74
CA GLY A 123 -7.22 13.18 -6.98
C GLY A 123 -5.71 13.27 -7.13
N ILE A 124 -5.15 12.21 -7.71
CA ILE A 124 -3.76 12.13 -8.13
C ILE A 124 -3.73 11.81 -9.62
N LYS A 125 -2.84 12.46 -10.37
CA LYS A 125 -2.63 12.15 -11.79
C LYS A 125 -1.22 11.64 -12.00
N PHE A 126 -1.11 10.58 -12.78
CA PHE A 126 0.14 10.04 -13.31
C PHE A 126 0.12 10.19 -14.82
N GLN A 127 1.11 10.87 -15.37
CA GLN A 127 1.30 11.00 -16.81
C GLN A 127 2.51 10.17 -17.21
N THR A 128 2.34 9.30 -18.20
CA THR A 128 3.42 8.49 -18.73
C THR A 128 4.54 9.34 -19.32
N SER A 129 5.77 8.90 -19.10
CA SER A 129 7.02 9.59 -19.46
C SER A 129 8.13 8.56 -19.70
N SER A 130 9.36 9.03 -19.91
CA SER A 130 10.55 8.21 -20.09
C SER A 130 11.61 8.49 -19.04
N TYR A 131 12.51 7.52 -18.80
CA TYR A 131 13.66 7.73 -17.92
C TYR A 131 14.53 8.88 -18.39
N THR A 132 14.74 9.01 -19.71
CA THR A 132 15.53 10.10 -20.30
C THR A 132 14.92 11.46 -19.99
N GLU A 133 13.61 11.62 -20.24
CA GLU A 133 12.90 12.87 -19.97
C GLU A 133 12.94 13.24 -18.48
N ILE A 134 12.67 12.28 -17.58
CA ILE A 134 12.74 12.54 -16.14
C ILE A 134 14.16 12.94 -15.72
N ASN A 135 15.19 12.24 -16.20
CA ASN A 135 16.59 12.57 -15.88
C ASN A 135 17.01 13.93 -16.46
N GLU A 136 16.37 14.38 -17.55
CA GLU A 136 16.57 15.71 -18.08
C GLU A 136 15.86 16.78 -17.24
N LEU A 137 14.71 16.50 -16.64
CA LEU A 137 13.97 17.43 -15.78
C LEU A 137 14.54 17.52 -14.36
N VAL A 138 15.08 16.41 -13.83
CA VAL A 138 15.61 16.32 -12.47
C VAL A 138 17.08 16.77 -12.45
N LYS A 139 17.32 18.04 -12.08
CA LYS A 139 18.67 18.62 -12.08
C LYS A 139 19.34 18.67 -10.71
N ASP A 140 18.56 18.80 -9.64
CA ASP A 140 19.07 18.89 -8.27
C ASP A 140 18.24 18.05 -7.29
N ARG A 141 18.90 17.55 -6.25
CA ARG A 141 18.27 16.72 -5.22
C ARG A 141 17.25 17.49 -4.36
N ASN A 142 17.40 18.81 -4.27
CA ASN A 142 16.60 19.74 -3.47
C ASN A 142 15.68 20.60 -4.34
N GLN A 143 15.46 20.22 -5.61
CA GLN A 143 14.50 20.86 -6.50
C GLN A 143 13.09 20.84 -5.88
N ASP A 144 12.37 21.95 -5.93
CA ASP A 144 11.07 22.13 -5.23
C ASP A 144 10.01 21.12 -5.68
N ASP A 145 9.96 20.78 -6.97
CA ASP A 145 9.02 19.84 -7.58
C ASP A 145 9.60 18.42 -7.77
N ILE A 146 10.72 18.09 -7.09
CA ILE A 146 11.36 16.78 -7.20
C ILE A 146 10.40 15.61 -6.94
N GLU A 147 9.41 15.82 -6.07
CA GLU A 147 8.44 14.79 -5.68
C GLU A 147 7.42 14.46 -6.78
N CYS A 148 7.32 15.29 -7.82
CA CYS A 148 6.55 15.01 -9.02
C CYS A 148 7.21 13.93 -9.87
N TYR A 149 8.54 13.92 -9.92
CA TYR A 149 9.31 13.01 -10.77
C TYR A 149 9.75 11.75 -10.03
N LEU A 150 10.15 11.91 -8.77
CA LEU A 150 10.69 10.86 -7.93
C LEU A 150 9.92 10.78 -6.61
N ASP A 151 9.92 9.63 -5.96
CA ASP A 151 9.38 9.51 -4.62
C ASP A 151 10.33 10.08 -3.54
N THR A 152 9.89 10.04 -2.29
CA THR A 152 10.66 10.54 -1.14
C THR A 152 11.97 9.79 -0.87
N THR A 153 12.21 8.68 -1.56
CA THR A 153 13.44 7.89 -1.54
C THR A 153 14.23 7.99 -2.86
N TYR A 154 13.85 8.91 -3.75
CA TYR A 154 14.38 9.08 -5.09
C TYR A 154 14.19 7.88 -6.02
N GLY A 155 13.10 7.12 -5.81
CA GLY A 155 12.66 6.10 -6.75
C GLY A 155 11.75 6.70 -7.84
N PHE A 156 11.88 6.24 -9.08
CA PHE A 156 10.96 6.56 -10.17
C PHE A 156 9.57 5.98 -9.88
N TYR A 157 8.51 6.74 -10.20
CA TYR A 157 7.15 6.20 -10.24
C TYR A 157 7.02 5.26 -11.43
N THR A 158 6.99 3.96 -11.18
CA THR A 158 7.01 2.93 -12.25
C THR A 158 5.61 2.37 -12.46
N LEU A 159 5.01 2.62 -13.63
CA LEU A 159 3.69 2.13 -14.02
C LEU A 159 3.78 0.72 -14.60
N ASP A 160 2.91 -0.19 -14.13
CA ASP A 160 2.56 -1.41 -14.86
C ASP A 160 1.43 -1.08 -15.84
N LYS A 161 1.72 -1.11 -17.15
CA LYS A 161 0.77 -0.67 -18.18
C LYS A 161 -0.45 -1.60 -18.29
N LYS A 162 -0.30 -2.87 -17.91
CA LYS A 162 -1.34 -3.89 -18.02
C LYS A 162 -2.34 -3.81 -16.86
N HIS A 163 -1.83 -3.82 -15.63
CA HIS A 163 -2.64 -3.86 -14.41
C HIS A 163 -2.93 -2.46 -13.85
N LYS A 164 -2.38 -1.40 -14.45
CA LYS A 164 -2.67 0.00 -14.14
C LYS A 164 -2.42 0.40 -12.67
N PHE A 165 -1.34 -0.11 -12.08
CA PHE A 165 -0.82 0.38 -10.79
C PHE A 165 0.52 1.09 -10.97
N VAL A 166 0.83 2.00 -10.06
CA VAL A 166 2.11 2.73 -10.04
C VAL A 166 2.90 2.34 -8.82
N LEU A 167 4.10 1.81 -9.01
CA LEU A 167 5.02 1.48 -7.93
C LEU A 167 5.86 2.67 -7.50
N ALA A 168 6.24 2.65 -6.23
CA ALA A 168 7.24 3.53 -5.63
C ALA A 168 8.29 2.67 -4.90
N HIS A 169 9.48 3.23 -4.66
CA HIS A 169 10.52 2.68 -3.79
C HIS A 169 11.23 1.42 -4.33
N TYR A 170 11.59 1.42 -5.61
CA TYR A 170 11.98 0.19 -6.29
C TYR A 170 12.95 0.37 -7.45
N ASN A 171 12.70 1.38 -8.28
CA ASN A 171 13.57 1.72 -9.40
C ASN A 171 14.24 3.06 -9.12
N TRP A 172 15.56 3.08 -8.98
CA TRP A 172 16.27 4.16 -8.29
C TRP A 172 16.92 5.15 -9.23
N HIS A 173 16.68 6.45 -9.00
CA HIS A 173 17.49 7.51 -9.57
C HIS A 173 18.86 7.55 -8.85
N PRO A 174 19.96 8.03 -9.50
CA PRO A 174 21.27 8.20 -8.86
C PRO A 174 21.30 9.05 -7.58
N PHE A 175 20.25 9.84 -7.32
CA PHE A 175 20.10 10.60 -6.07
C PHE A 175 19.72 9.73 -4.86
N ALA A 176 19.25 8.50 -5.08
CA ALA A 176 18.94 7.58 -4.00
C ALA A 176 20.21 7.17 -3.23
N SER A 177 20.13 7.16 -1.90
CA SER A 177 21.26 6.73 -1.07
C SER A 177 21.56 5.25 -1.27
N GLN A 178 22.83 4.87 -1.04
CA GLN A 178 23.28 3.48 -1.16
C GLN A 178 22.47 2.53 -0.26
N ASP A 179 22.05 2.95 0.93
CA ASP A 179 21.20 2.13 1.81
C ASP A 179 19.82 1.81 1.20
N LYS A 180 19.31 2.68 0.32
CA LYS A 180 18.02 2.49 -0.35
C LYS A 180 18.17 1.72 -1.65
N SER A 181 19.11 2.13 -2.49
CA SER A 181 19.34 1.52 -3.80
C SER A 181 20.18 0.24 -3.75
N GLN A 182 20.84 -0.03 -2.63
CA GLN A 182 21.91 -1.02 -2.52
C GLN A 182 23.06 -0.77 -3.52
N GLY A 183 23.19 0.47 -4.01
CA GLY A 183 24.10 0.83 -5.09
C GLY A 183 23.65 0.40 -6.49
N ILE A 184 22.41 -0.06 -6.66
CA ILE A 184 21.87 -0.53 -7.94
C ILE A 184 20.99 0.56 -8.57
N TYR A 185 21.50 1.17 -9.64
CA TYR A 185 20.81 2.20 -10.43
C TYR A 185 20.47 1.75 -11.85
N ASP A 186 20.90 0.53 -12.21
CA ASP A 186 20.55 -0.08 -13.50
C ASP A 186 19.06 -0.41 -13.53
N ILE A 187 18.35 0.18 -14.51
CA ILE A 187 16.91 0.06 -14.65
C ILE A 187 16.48 -1.39 -14.89
N SER A 188 17.17 -2.12 -15.76
CA SER A 188 16.82 -3.50 -16.12
C SER A 188 17.00 -4.46 -14.94
N LEU A 189 18.09 -4.30 -14.18
CA LEU A 189 18.32 -5.05 -12.94
C LEU A 189 17.29 -4.71 -11.86
N ASN A 190 16.96 -3.42 -11.70
CA ASN A 190 15.92 -2.99 -10.77
C ASN A 190 14.58 -3.65 -11.13
N LEU A 191 14.11 -3.52 -12.38
CA LEU A 191 12.84 -4.09 -12.84
C LEU A 191 12.76 -5.61 -12.65
N LYS A 192 13.83 -6.35 -12.97
CA LYS A 192 13.90 -7.79 -12.71
C LYS A 192 13.75 -8.12 -11.22
N SER A 193 14.42 -7.35 -10.35
CA SER A 193 14.34 -7.51 -8.90
C SER A 193 12.94 -7.18 -8.35
N ILE A 194 12.33 -6.12 -8.85
CA ILE A 194 10.97 -5.69 -8.50
C ILE A 194 9.97 -6.75 -8.91
N ASN A 195 10.05 -7.22 -10.16
CA ASN A 195 9.18 -8.26 -10.69
C ASN A 195 9.24 -9.53 -9.83
N ARG A 196 10.44 -10.00 -9.48
CA ARG A 196 10.61 -11.14 -8.57
C ARG A 196 10.00 -10.87 -7.20
N THR A 197 10.27 -9.69 -6.63
CA THR A 197 9.81 -9.32 -5.29
C THR A 197 8.30 -9.24 -5.19
N ILE A 198 7.63 -8.64 -6.18
CA ILE A 198 6.17 -8.51 -6.19
C ILE A 198 5.52 -9.87 -6.41
N ASN A 199 5.99 -10.67 -7.36
CA ASN A 199 5.43 -12.00 -7.59
C ASN A 199 5.57 -12.91 -6.35
N ASN A 200 6.73 -12.92 -5.67
CA ASN A 200 6.88 -13.64 -4.40
C ASN A 200 5.92 -13.13 -3.29
N ARG A 201 5.56 -11.84 -3.31
CA ARG A 201 4.56 -11.27 -2.39
C ARG A 201 3.14 -11.69 -2.77
N ILE A 202 2.82 -11.74 -4.06
CA ILE A 202 1.53 -12.23 -4.56
C ILE A 202 1.35 -13.70 -4.19
N GLU A 203 2.32 -14.56 -4.47
CA GLU A 203 2.28 -15.99 -4.14
C GLU A 203 2.02 -16.20 -2.64
N ARG A 204 2.80 -15.54 -1.78
CA ARG A 204 2.59 -15.59 -0.34
C ARG A 204 1.23 -15.09 0.11
N MET A 205 0.72 -14.01 -0.50
CA MET A 205 -0.63 -13.51 -0.20
C MET A 205 -1.67 -14.58 -0.52
N PHE A 206 -1.61 -15.20 -1.69
CA PHE A 206 -2.52 -16.28 -2.08
C PHE A 206 -2.40 -17.48 -1.14
N ASP A 207 -1.18 -17.91 -0.79
CA ASP A 207 -0.96 -19.01 0.15
C ASP A 207 -1.58 -18.74 1.53
N MET A 208 -1.39 -17.53 2.05
CA MET A 208 -1.98 -17.09 3.32
C MET A 208 -3.50 -17.08 3.23
N CYS A 209 -4.07 -16.42 2.21
CA CYS A 209 -5.51 -16.32 2.03
C CYS A 209 -6.17 -17.70 1.82
N ASN A 210 -5.53 -18.62 1.10
CA ASN A 210 -6.05 -19.96 0.85
C ASN A 210 -6.16 -20.79 2.14
N LYS A 211 -5.18 -20.67 3.04
CA LYS A 211 -5.15 -21.39 4.32
C LYS A 211 -6.04 -20.75 5.39
N ALA A 212 -6.26 -19.44 5.31
CA ALA A 212 -7.03 -18.71 6.29
C ALA A 212 -8.52 -19.10 6.29
N ARG A 213 -9.12 -19.02 7.48
CA ARG A 213 -10.57 -19.14 7.68
C ARG A 213 -11.29 -17.85 7.32
N TYR A 214 -10.65 -16.70 7.53
CA TYR A 214 -11.17 -15.37 7.25
C TYR A 214 -10.13 -14.54 6.49
N VAL A 215 -10.56 -13.87 5.41
CA VAL A 215 -9.72 -12.98 4.60
C VAL A 215 -10.37 -11.61 4.56
N VAL A 216 -9.66 -10.58 4.99
CA VAL A 216 -10.18 -9.20 5.01
C VAL A 216 -9.27 -8.32 4.17
N PHE A 217 -9.71 -7.94 2.97
CA PHE A 217 -9.11 -6.84 2.24
C PHE A 217 -9.59 -5.52 2.83
N THR A 218 -8.66 -4.63 3.16
CA THR A 218 -9.00 -3.34 3.73
C THR A 218 -8.33 -2.19 3.01
N ILE A 219 -9.07 -1.10 2.81
CA ILE A 219 -8.63 0.11 2.14
C ILE A 219 -8.88 1.29 3.09
N ASP A 220 -7.85 2.06 3.44
CA ASP A 220 -8.01 3.28 4.23
C ASP A 220 -8.29 4.50 3.33
N LYS A 221 -8.86 5.55 3.90
CA LYS A 221 -9.12 6.81 3.19
C LYS A 221 -7.82 7.40 2.66
N LEU A 222 -7.79 7.71 1.38
CA LEU A 222 -6.57 8.01 0.63
C LEU A 222 -6.23 9.50 0.69
N GLN A 223 -5.96 10.05 1.88
CA GLN A 223 -5.46 11.42 2.06
C GLN A 223 -6.30 12.51 1.32
N ASN A 224 -7.63 12.38 1.28
CA ASN A 224 -8.55 13.25 0.53
C ASN A 224 -8.46 13.15 -1.01
N CYS A 225 -7.85 12.09 -1.54
CA CYS A 225 -7.92 11.73 -2.96
C CYS A 225 -9.12 10.81 -3.17
N HIS A 226 -9.96 11.16 -4.15
CA HIS A 226 -11.14 10.36 -4.50
C HIS A 226 -10.92 9.51 -5.76
N HIS A 227 -9.98 9.91 -6.61
CA HIS A 227 -9.68 9.21 -7.85
C HIS A 227 -8.17 9.20 -8.14
N MET A 228 -7.77 8.27 -9.00
CA MET A 228 -6.44 8.20 -9.62
C MET A 228 -6.62 8.30 -11.12
N THR A 229 -5.88 9.17 -11.78
CA THR A 229 -5.85 9.27 -13.23
C THR A 229 -4.51 8.77 -13.74
N ILE A 230 -4.51 7.85 -14.71
CA ILE A 230 -3.31 7.44 -15.45
C ILE A 230 -3.54 7.84 -16.91
N ASP A 231 -2.76 8.79 -17.39
CA ASP A 231 -2.97 9.49 -18.66
C ASP A 231 -4.41 10.04 -18.78
N ASN A 232 -5.29 9.34 -19.50
CA ASN A 232 -6.69 9.70 -19.73
C ASN A 232 -7.69 8.76 -19.03
N GLU A 233 -7.20 7.70 -18.37
CA GLU A 233 -8.03 6.72 -17.68
C GLU A 233 -8.22 7.14 -16.23
N VAL A 234 -9.48 7.20 -15.77
CA VAL A 234 -9.83 7.59 -14.39
C VAL A 234 -10.29 6.36 -13.61
N PHE A 235 -9.71 6.17 -12.44
CA PHE A 235 -10.04 5.10 -11.50
C PHE A 235 -10.63 5.72 -10.22
N ASP A 236 -11.90 5.45 -9.95
CA ASP A 236 -12.53 5.82 -8.67
C ASP A 236 -11.93 4.95 -7.56
N LEU A 237 -11.47 5.60 -6.50
CA LEU A 237 -10.81 4.93 -5.38
C LEU A 237 -11.79 4.56 -4.26
N ASN A 238 -13.03 5.03 -4.33
CA ASN A 238 -14.12 4.66 -3.43
C ASN A 238 -14.96 3.52 -3.99
N ASP A 239 -14.84 3.23 -5.29
CA ASP A 239 -15.45 2.05 -5.90
C ASP A 239 -14.72 0.79 -5.42
N LEU A 240 -15.38 0.01 -4.55
CA LEU A 240 -14.89 -1.26 -4.05
C LEU A 240 -15.38 -2.45 -4.86
N GLU A 241 -16.31 -2.27 -5.80
CA GLU A 241 -16.93 -3.37 -6.53
C GLU A 241 -15.91 -4.24 -7.28
N PRO A 242 -14.89 -3.68 -7.98
CA PRO A 242 -13.92 -4.50 -8.71
C PRO A 242 -13.17 -5.47 -7.80
N ILE A 243 -12.73 -5.00 -6.63
CA ILE A 243 -11.97 -5.82 -5.68
C ILE A 243 -12.89 -6.80 -4.95
N ILE A 244 -14.14 -6.42 -4.64
CA ILE A 244 -15.14 -7.31 -4.04
C ILE A 244 -15.33 -8.54 -4.94
N ASN A 245 -15.64 -8.30 -6.22
CA ASN A 245 -15.90 -9.37 -7.18
C ASN A 245 -14.66 -10.27 -7.33
N ALA A 246 -13.49 -9.69 -7.60
CA ALA A 246 -12.26 -10.46 -7.81
C ALA A 246 -11.81 -11.24 -6.55
N ALA A 247 -12.02 -10.69 -5.36
CA ALA A 247 -11.64 -11.35 -4.11
C ALA A 247 -12.62 -12.48 -3.74
N GLN A 248 -13.92 -12.29 -3.99
CA GLN A 248 -14.94 -13.34 -3.86
C GLN A 248 -14.70 -14.48 -4.85
N ASP A 249 -14.38 -14.17 -6.11
CA ASP A 249 -14.01 -15.18 -7.12
C ASP A 249 -12.75 -15.98 -6.70
N SER A 250 -11.79 -15.31 -6.07
CA SER A 250 -10.51 -15.91 -5.70
C SER A 250 -10.58 -16.76 -4.43
N PHE A 251 -11.36 -16.33 -3.43
CA PHE A 251 -11.30 -16.89 -2.08
C PHE A 251 -12.68 -17.29 -1.52
N GLY A 252 -13.76 -17.05 -2.24
CA GLY A 252 -15.13 -17.42 -1.85
C GLY A 252 -15.69 -16.59 -0.70
N SER A 253 -16.64 -17.18 0.03
CA SER A 253 -17.41 -16.52 1.09
C SER A 253 -16.63 -16.13 2.35
N LYS A 254 -15.39 -16.63 2.51
CA LYS A 254 -14.51 -16.22 3.61
C LYS A 254 -13.88 -14.84 3.42
N CYS A 255 -14.07 -14.22 2.26
CA CYS A 255 -13.44 -12.97 1.89
C CYS A 255 -14.37 -11.77 2.09
N PHE A 256 -13.84 -10.74 2.74
CA PHE A 256 -14.50 -9.47 2.99
C PHE A 256 -13.65 -8.34 2.41
N VAL A 257 -14.28 -7.37 1.78
CA VAL A 257 -13.63 -6.11 1.39
C VAL A 257 -14.34 -4.98 2.13
N VAL A 258 -13.58 -4.21 2.89
CA VAL A 258 -14.14 -3.16 3.77
C VAL A 258 -13.24 -1.93 3.78
N HIS A 259 -13.83 -0.77 4.06
CA HIS A 259 -13.05 0.39 4.42
C HIS A 259 -12.42 0.20 5.81
N PHE A 260 -11.22 0.74 6.00
CA PHE A 260 -10.52 0.61 7.28
C PHE A 260 -11.33 1.17 8.46
N SER A 261 -12.15 2.21 8.24
CA SER A 261 -13.05 2.78 9.26
C SER A 261 -14.05 1.76 9.85
N GLU A 262 -14.36 0.70 9.12
CA GLU A 262 -15.26 -0.37 9.54
C GLU A 262 -14.57 -1.38 10.47
N ILE A 263 -13.25 -1.48 10.40
CA ILE A 263 -12.43 -2.43 11.18
C ILE A 263 -11.35 -1.76 12.04
N ASN A 264 -11.47 -0.45 12.30
CA ASN A 264 -10.43 0.36 12.94
C ASN A 264 -10.24 0.13 14.47
N SER A 265 -10.77 -0.98 15.00
CA SER A 265 -10.50 -1.44 16.36
C SER A 265 -10.57 -2.98 16.41
N PRO A 266 -9.88 -3.63 17.38
CA PRO A 266 -9.95 -5.08 17.52
C PRO A 266 -11.38 -5.61 17.63
N SER A 267 -12.20 -4.96 18.46
CA SER A 267 -13.61 -5.30 18.65
C SER A 267 -14.44 -5.24 17.37
N LYS A 268 -14.21 -4.26 16.49
CA LYS A 268 -14.92 -4.14 15.21
C LYS A 268 -14.51 -5.23 14.22
N LEU A 269 -13.21 -5.50 14.12
CA LEU A 269 -12.70 -6.59 13.28
C LEU A 269 -13.19 -7.96 13.76
N LEU A 270 -13.20 -8.20 15.08
CA LEU A 270 -13.77 -9.41 15.66
C LEU A 270 -15.27 -9.54 15.38
N LYS A 271 -16.05 -8.46 15.46
CA LYS A 271 -17.48 -8.49 15.11
C LYS A 271 -17.70 -8.84 13.64
N LEU A 272 -16.89 -8.27 12.74
CA LEU A 272 -16.96 -8.58 11.31
C LEU A 272 -16.81 -10.08 11.05
N ILE A 273 -15.82 -10.73 11.69
CA ILE A 273 -15.53 -12.15 11.45
C ILE A 273 -16.43 -13.12 12.23
N HIS A 274 -17.02 -12.71 13.36
CA HIS A 274 -17.89 -13.57 14.18
C HIS A 274 -19.39 -13.48 13.83
N ASN A 275 -19.89 -12.40 13.24
CA ASN A 275 -21.31 -12.26 12.87
C ASN A 275 -21.77 -13.19 11.72
N GLN A 276 -20.95 -14.17 11.33
CA GLN A 276 -21.12 -15.04 10.17
C GLN A 276 -21.01 -16.54 10.53
N THR A 277 -20.90 -16.87 11.83
CA THR A 277 -21.14 -18.23 12.38
C THR A 277 -22.54 -18.31 12.94
#